data_AF-Q8XFK3-F1
#
_entry.id   AF-Q8XFK3-F1
#
_cell.length_a   1.000
_cell.length_b   1.000
_cell.length_c   1.000
_cell.angle_alpha   90.00
_cell.angle_beta   90.00
_cell.angle_gamma   90.00
#
_symmetry.space_group_name_H-M   'P 1'
#
loop_
_entity.id
_entity.type
_entity.pdbx_description
1 polymer ?
#
loop_
_entity_poly.entity_id
_entity_poly.type
_entity_poly.pdbx_seq_one_letter_code
_entity_poly.pdbx_strand_id
1 'polypeptide(L)'
;MADIWASGPSTLRGDWILYFRYFLVVCLAIGGCSQRNMADSQFTLSSGVKLVKDTLCSTTAPATTSLAIRRATNGHQVSVTGYFACHSQLEPPFLTMDNEGKVTLVLMPRRHLLEFSSTCECSRSMTIDISGRLTVGQTLYVLNDREVVGHVVVP
;
A
#
# COMPACT_ATOMS: atom_id res chain seq x y z
N MET A 1 9.19 46.99 -78.91
CA MET A 1 7.86 46.77 -79.51
C MET A 1 7.08 45.85 -78.60
N ALA A 2 5.74 45.98 -78.53
CA ALA A 2 4.85 44.99 -77.90
C ALA A 2 4.56 43.83 -78.90
N ASP A 3 3.73 42.80 -78.74
CA ASP A 3 2.39 42.59 -78.11
C ASP A 3 2.14 41.05 -77.98
N ILE A 4 1.19 40.41 -77.25
CA ILE A 4 0.20 40.78 -76.19
C ILE A 4 -0.27 39.49 -75.44
N TRP A 5 -0.33 39.52 -74.08
CA TRP A 5 -1.19 38.70 -73.18
C TRP A 5 -1.02 37.14 -73.21
N ALA A 6 -1.64 36.28 -72.36
CA ALA A 6 -2.72 36.42 -71.37
C ALA A 6 -2.64 35.46 -70.15
N SER A 7 -3.31 35.87 -69.05
CA SER A 7 -4.02 35.06 -68.02
C SER A 7 -3.37 33.80 -67.37
N GLY A 8 -3.11 33.91 -66.06
CA GLY A 8 -3.12 32.79 -65.10
C GLY A 8 -3.77 33.24 -63.77
N PRO A 9 -4.67 32.46 -63.14
CA PRO A 9 -5.56 32.99 -62.10
C PRO A 9 -4.95 33.06 -60.68
N SER A 10 -5.17 34.22 -60.06
CA SER A 10 -5.43 34.49 -58.64
C SER A 10 -5.24 33.38 -57.57
N THR A 11 -4.37 33.72 -56.60
CA THR A 11 -4.56 33.51 -55.15
C THR A 11 -4.91 32.12 -54.60
N LEU A 12 -3.94 31.51 -53.91
CA LEU A 12 -4.20 30.81 -52.65
C LEU A 12 -3.44 31.52 -51.52
N ARG A 13 -4.08 32.57 -50.97
CA ARG A 13 -3.63 33.23 -49.73
C ARG A 13 -3.97 32.29 -48.56
N GLY A 14 -3.12 32.23 -47.54
CA GLY A 14 -3.09 31.08 -46.63
C GLY A 14 -4.30 30.90 -45.71
N ASP A 15 -4.91 29.71 -45.75
CA ASP A 15 -5.96 29.25 -44.81
C ASP A 15 -5.52 28.12 -43.86
N TRP A 16 -4.26 27.66 -43.94
CA TRP A 16 -3.72 26.59 -43.10
C TRP A 16 -3.60 26.95 -41.60
N ILE A 17 -3.66 28.24 -41.25
CA ILE A 17 -3.45 28.74 -39.87
C ILE A 17 -4.75 28.71 -39.05
N LEU A 18 -5.92 28.78 -39.70
CA LEU A 18 -7.22 28.87 -39.01
C LEU A 18 -7.69 27.53 -38.43
N TYR A 19 -7.49 26.43 -39.16
CA TYR A 19 -7.86 25.09 -38.70
C TYR A 19 -7.15 24.68 -37.40
N PHE A 20 -5.88 25.04 -37.24
CA PHE A 20 -5.09 24.66 -36.05
C PHE A 20 -5.56 25.35 -34.76
N ARG A 21 -6.30 26.46 -34.85
CA ARG A 21 -6.80 27.20 -33.68
C ARG A 21 -8.12 26.66 -33.12
N TYR A 22 -8.96 26.04 -33.94
CA TYR A 22 -10.24 25.48 -33.46
C TYR A 22 -10.08 24.19 -32.66
N PHE A 23 -9.08 23.36 -32.97
CA PHE A 23 -8.86 22.09 -32.26
C PHE A 23 -8.46 22.29 -30.78
N LEU A 24 -7.70 23.35 -30.49
CA LEU A 24 -7.13 23.60 -29.15
C LEU A 24 -8.17 24.05 -28.11
N VAL A 25 -9.29 24.66 -28.55
CA VAL A 25 -10.36 25.13 -27.66
C VAL A 25 -11.16 23.97 -27.05
N VAL A 26 -11.36 22.88 -27.79
CA VAL A 26 -12.18 21.73 -27.35
C VAL A 26 -11.52 20.99 -26.16
N CYS A 27 -10.19 20.84 -26.17
CA CYS A 27 -9.47 20.16 -25.10
C CYS A 27 -9.58 20.85 -23.73
N LEU A 28 -9.77 22.18 -23.70
CA LEU A 28 -9.89 22.94 -22.45
C LEU A 28 -11.27 22.76 -21.77
N ALA A 29 -12.31 22.37 -22.50
CA ALA A 29 -13.64 22.13 -21.94
C ALA A 29 -13.72 20.87 -21.05
N ILE A 30 -12.73 19.97 -21.13
CA ILE A 30 -12.67 18.72 -20.37
C ILE A 30 -11.90 18.88 -19.04
N GLY A 31 -11.22 20.02 -18.82
CA GLY A 31 -10.54 20.35 -17.57
C GLY A 31 -11.45 20.61 -16.36
N GLY A 32 -12.77 20.45 -16.54
CA GLY A 32 -13.81 20.70 -15.54
C GLY A 32 -14.03 19.59 -14.50
N CYS A 33 -13.03 18.74 -14.23
CA CYS A 33 -13.07 17.85 -13.08
C CYS A 33 -13.03 18.67 -11.78
N SER A 34 -14.22 19.10 -11.33
CA SER A 34 -14.43 19.65 -10.00
C SER A 34 -13.78 18.70 -8.99
N GLN A 35 -12.70 19.16 -8.37
CA GLN A 35 -12.13 18.52 -7.19
C GLN A 35 -13.12 18.73 -6.04
N ARG A 36 -14.22 17.97 -6.11
CA ARG A 36 -15.04 17.67 -4.94
C ARG A 36 -14.06 17.23 -3.88
N ASN A 37 -13.99 18.00 -2.80
CA ASN A 37 -13.38 17.55 -1.58
C ASN A 37 -14.20 16.33 -1.14
N MET A 38 -13.74 15.14 -1.55
CA MET A 38 -13.88 13.95 -0.75
C MET A 38 -13.18 14.30 0.55
N ALA A 39 -13.93 14.89 1.48
CA ALA A 39 -13.57 14.84 2.87
C ALA A 39 -13.42 13.35 3.15
N ASP A 40 -12.19 12.89 3.39
CA ASP A 40 -11.92 11.50 3.67
C ASP A 40 -12.88 11.08 4.77
N SER A 41 -13.81 10.18 4.41
CA SER A 41 -14.69 9.57 5.39
C SER A 41 -13.79 8.66 6.21
N GLN A 42 -13.16 9.24 7.23
CA GLN A 42 -12.31 8.57 8.19
C GLN A 42 -13.21 7.72 9.09
N PHE A 43 -13.75 6.68 8.47
CA PHE A 43 -14.35 5.55 9.10
C PHE A 43 -13.22 4.84 9.86
N THR A 44 -12.99 5.33 11.08
CA THR A 44 -11.94 4.88 11.99
C THR A 44 -12.31 3.51 12.54
N LEU A 45 -12.29 2.53 11.64
CA LEU A 45 -12.41 1.12 11.92
C LEU A 45 -11.17 0.72 12.70
N SER A 46 -11.20 0.97 14.01
CA SER A 46 -10.20 0.49 14.94
C SER A 46 -10.17 -1.03 14.82
N SER A 47 -9.14 -1.53 14.15
CA SER A 47 -8.90 -2.96 13.97
C SER A 47 -8.83 -3.67 15.32
N GLY A 48 -8.51 -2.92 16.39
CA GLY A 48 -8.11 -3.47 17.68
C GLY A 48 -6.67 -3.96 17.68
N VAL A 49 -5.91 -3.72 16.59
CA VAL A 49 -4.54 -4.21 16.37
C VAL A 49 -3.61 -3.02 16.24
N LYS A 50 -2.51 -3.01 17.00
CA LYS A 50 -1.53 -1.92 16.98
C LYS A 50 -0.11 -2.44 17.10
N LEU A 51 0.77 -2.06 16.18
CA LEU A 51 2.22 -2.19 16.36
C LEU A 51 2.68 -1.24 17.47
N VAL A 52 3.24 -1.79 18.55
CA VAL A 52 3.68 -1.05 19.75
C VAL A 52 5.20 -0.88 19.76
N LYS A 53 5.92 -1.93 19.37
CA LYS A 53 7.38 -1.95 19.27
C LYS A 53 7.77 -2.64 17.98
N ASP A 54 8.82 -2.12 17.36
CA ASP A 54 9.43 -2.64 16.15
C ASP A 54 10.94 -2.38 16.28
N THR A 55 11.77 -3.41 16.15
CA THR A 55 13.23 -3.22 16.17
C THR A 55 13.74 -2.81 14.80
N LEU A 56 14.90 -2.16 14.76
CA LEU A 56 15.65 -2.08 13.52
C LEU A 56 16.02 -3.49 13.01
N CYS A 57 16.11 -3.61 11.70
CA CYS A 57 16.65 -4.75 10.97
C CYS A 57 18.06 -5.11 11.46
N SER A 58 18.30 -6.37 11.83
CA SER A 58 19.61 -6.85 12.27
C SER A 58 20.06 -8.11 11.50
N THR A 59 21.20 -8.01 10.84
CA THR A 59 21.88 -9.12 10.15
C THR A 59 22.89 -9.86 11.03
N THR A 60 23.15 -9.36 12.25
CA THR A 60 24.14 -9.92 13.19
C THR A 60 23.52 -10.58 14.42
N ALA A 61 22.23 -10.36 14.69
CA ALA A 61 21.51 -11.07 15.73
C ALA A 61 21.25 -12.53 15.31
N PRO A 62 21.35 -13.51 16.22
CA PRO A 62 20.98 -14.89 15.93
C PRO A 62 19.51 -14.94 15.52
N ALA A 63 19.24 -15.38 14.29
CA ALA A 63 17.92 -15.28 13.68
C ALA A 63 17.03 -16.48 14.06
N THR A 64 16.55 -16.47 15.31
CA THR A 64 15.53 -17.40 15.78
C THR A 64 14.13 -16.86 15.51
N THR A 65 13.36 -17.58 14.69
CA THR A 65 11.91 -17.38 14.63
C THR A 65 11.30 -17.69 15.99
N SER A 66 10.49 -16.77 16.51
CA SER A 66 9.80 -16.96 17.79
C SER A 66 8.47 -16.22 17.82
N LEU A 67 7.48 -16.88 18.40
CA LEU A 67 6.13 -16.37 18.58
C LEU A 67 5.74 -16.58 20.04
N ALA A 68 5.31 -15.51 20.70
CA ALA A 68 4.76 -15.56 22.05
C ALA A 68 3.54 -14.67 22.15
N ILE A 69 2.48 -15.15 22.80
CA ILE A 69 1.32 -14.34 23.19
C ILE A 69 1.27 -14.24 24.71
N ARG A 70 0.87 -13.08 25.21
CA ARG A 70 0.66 -12.82 26.65
C ARG A 70 -0.66 -12.07 26.82
N ARG A 71 -1.39 -12.34 27.89
CA ARG A 71 -2.56 -11.53 28.26
C ARG A 71 -2.09 -10.16 28.78
N ALA A 72 -2.76 -9.10 28.32
CA ALA A 72 -2.55 -7.72 28.73
C ALA A 72 -3.86 -7.15 29.31
N THR A 73 -3.81 -6.01 30.00
CA THR A 73 -4.94 -5.46 30.76
C THR A 73 -6.24 -5.34 29.95
N ASN A 74 -6.13 -4.98 28.66
CA ASN A 74 -7.26 -4.73 27.76
C ASN A 74 -7.27 -5.69 26.53
N GLY A 75 -6.58 -6.83 26.59
CA GLY A 75 -6.48 -7.76 25.45
C GLY A 75 -5.27 -8.69 25.53
N HIS A 76 -4.58 -8.85 24.41
CA HIS A 76 -3.38 -9.68 24.30
C HIS A 76 -2.23 -8.90 23.65
N GLN A 77 -1.01 -9.23 24.02
CA GLN A 77 0.21 -8.73 23.40
C GLN A 77 0.92 -9.90 22.72
N VAL A 78 1.19 -9.75 21.43
CA VAL A 78 1.89 -10.75 20.60
C VAL A 78 3.29 -10.23 20.29
N SER A 79 4.29 -11.00 20.70
CA SER A 79 5.69 -10.79 20.32
C SER A 79 6.06 -11.75 19.20
N VAL A 80 6.57 -11.19 18.11
CA VAL A 80 6.98 -11.93 16.90
C VAL A 80 8.44 -11.60 16.61
N THR A 81 9.29 -12.58 16.43
CA THR A 81 10.64 -12.39 15.87
C THR A 81 10.81 -13.33 14.67
N GLY A 82 11.46 -12.86 13.62
CA GLY A 82 11.70 -13.64 12.40
C GLY A 82 12.48 -12.86 11.36
N TYR A 83 12.56 -13.41 10.15
CA TYR A 83 13.17 -12.76 8.99
C TYR A 83 12.17 -11.82 8.31
N PHE A 84 12.62 -10.60 7.97
CA PHE A 84 11.85 -9.61 7.23
C PHE A 84 12.75 -8.92 6.20
N ALA A 85 12.16 -8.43 5.10
CA ALA A 85 12.90 -7.72 4.05
C ALA A 85 13.54 -6.42 4.59
N CYS A 86 14.84 -6.25 4.40
CA CYS A 86 15.67 -5.29 5.15
C CYS A 86 15.21 -3.82 5.11
N HIS A 87 14.63 -3.38 3.99
CA HIS A 87 14.21 -1.98 3.79
C HIS A 87 12.69 -1.77 3.98
N SER A 88 11.93 -2.85 4.22
CA SER A 88 10.48 -2.75 4.35
C SER A 88 10.05 -1.93 5.58
N GLN A 89 9.31 -0.85 5.34
CA GLN A 89 8.32 -0.39 6.33
C GLN A 89 7.26 -1.49 6.46
N LEU A 90 6.71 -1.71 7.65
CA LEU A 90 5.54 -2.59 7.78
C LEU A 90 4.26 -1.80 7.50
N GLU A 91 3.29 -2.42 6.84
CA GLU A 91 1.93 -1.92 6.83
C GLU A 91 1.29 -2.09 8.23
N PRO A 92 0.26 -1.30 8.60
CA PRO A 92 -0.42 -1.47 9.87
C PRO A 92 -0.93 -2.92 10.02
N PRO A 93 -0.48 -3.68 11.03
CA PRO A 93 -0.85 -5.09 11.14
C PRO A 93 -2.34 -5.24 11.39
N PHE A 94 -2.94 -6.27 10.76
CA PHE A 94 -4.36 -6.53 10.83
C PHE A 94 -4.66 -8.00 11.13
N LEU A 95 -5.88 -8.28 11.59
CA LEU A 95 -6.38 -9.63 11.81
C LEU A 95 -7.42 -9.99 10.75
N THR A 96 -7.34 -11.20 10.23
CA THR A 96 -8.47 -11.89 9.59
C THR A 96 -8.96 -13.01 10.51
N MET A 97 -10.23 -13.36 10.41
CA MET A 97 -10.86 -14.47 11.14
C MET A 97 -11.71 -15.25 10.14
N ASP A 98 -11.64 -16.58 10.18
CA ASP A 98 -12.47 -17.45 9.34
C ASP A 98 -13.74 -17.92 10.05
N ASN A 99 -14.59 -18.62 9.32
CA ASN A 99 -15.85 -19.18 9.83
C ASN A 99 -15.64 -20.33 10.84
N GLU A 100 -14.42 -20.85 10.97
CA GLU A 100 -14.04 -21.89 11.94
C GLU A 100 -13.47 -21.27 13.24
N GLY A 101 -13.38 -19.94 13.32
CA GLY A 101 -12.84 -19.22 14.47
C GLY A 101 -11.31 -19.26 14.56
N LYS A 102 -10.60 -19.64 13.50
CA LYS A 102 -9.14 -19.44 13.41
C LYS A 102 -8.88 -17.97 13.15
N VAL A 103 -7.86 -17.42 13.80
CA VAL A 103 -7.49 -16.01 13.65
C VAL A 103 -6.09 -15.93 13.05
N THR A 104 -5.90 -15.02 12.09
CA THR A 104 -4.61 -14.82 11.42
C THR A 104 -4.19 -13.36 11.55
N LEU A 105 -3.07 -13.13 12.24
CA LEU A 105 -2.36 -11.86 12.27
C LEU A 105 -1.49 -11.74 11.02
N VAL A 106 -1.75 -10.73 10.20
CA VAL A 106 -1.03 -10.50 8.95
C VAL A 106 -0.06 -9.35 9.12
N LEU A 107 1.21 -9.63 8.84
CA LEU A 107 2.31 -8.68 8.73
C LEU A 107 2.67 -8.56 7.24
N MET A 108 2.51 -7.37 6.65
CA MET A 108 2.86 -7.13 5.25
C MET A 108 3.96 -6.07 5.14
N PRO A 109 5.00 -6.30 4.32
CA PRO A 109 5.93 -5.26 3.94
C PRO A 109 5.22 -4.25 3.03
N ARG A 110 5.27 -2.97 3.39
CA ARG A 110 4.72 -1.88 2.60
C ARG A 110 5.55 -1.70 1.34
N ARG A 111 4.99 -2.09 0.19
CA ARG A 111 5.72 -2.12 -1.09
C ARG A 111 5.75 -0.72 -1.72
N HIS A 112 6.89 -0.04 -1.76
CA HIS A 112 7.04 1.14 -2.59
C HIS A 112 7.10 0.77 -4.07
N LEU A 113 6.47 1.57 -4.93
CA LEU A 113 6.40 1.35 -6.40
C LEU A 113 7.77 1.36 -7.13
N LEU A 114 8.85 1.68 -6.42
CA LEU A 114 10.23 1.72 -6.93
C LEU A 114 11.16 0.74 -6.18
N GLU A 115 10.67 0.05 -5.16
CA GLU A 115 11.42 -0.96 -4.42
C GLU A 115 11.30 -2.32 -5.12
N PHE A 116 12.21 -2.55 -6.07
CA PHE A 116 12.47 -3.90 -6.56
C PHE A 116 12.78 -4.83 -5.39
N SER A 117 12.25 -6.06 -5.42
CA SER A 117 12.28 -7.01 -4.30
C SER A 117 13.71 -7.25 -3.79
N SER A 118 14.06 -6.61 -2.67
CA SER A 118 15.38 -6.74 -2.07
C SER A 118 15.55 -8.16 -1.52
N THR A 119 16.50 -8.93 -2.06
CA THR A 119 16.90 -10.26 -1.54
C THR A 119 17.64 -10.21 -0.19
N CYS A 120 17.58 -9.07 0.50
CA CYS A 120 18.10 -8.87 1.84
C CYS A 120 17.00 -9.20 2.85
N GLU A 121 17.23 -10.24 3.64
CA GLU A 121 16.45 -10.57 4.83
C GLU A 121 17.27 -10.33 6.09
N CYS A 122 16.61 -9.97 7.19
CA CYS A 122 17.26 -9.76 8.48
C CYS A 122 16.33 -10.10 9.64
N SER A 123 16.92 -10.39 10.80
CA SER A 123 16.19 -10.63 12.04
C SER A 123 15.57 -9.31 12.53
N ARG A 124 14.27 -9.35 12.82
CA ARG A 124 13.50 -8.21 13.34
C ARG A 124 12.48 -8.72 14.36
N SER A 125 12.30 -7.97 15.44
CA SER A 125 11.40 -8.31 16.54
C SER A 125 10.33 -7.23 16.70
N MET A 126 9.08 -7.66 16.77
CA MET A 126 7.89 -6.82 16.81
C MET A 126 7.05 -7.16 18.04
N THR A 127 6.33 -6.17 18.56
CA THR A 127 5.36 -6.34 19.64
C THR A 127 4.07 -5.64 19.24
N ILE A 128 2.98 -6.41 19.20
CA ILE A 128 1.69 -6.01 18.64
C ILE A 128 0.60 -6.23 19.70
N ASP A 129 -0.10 -5.17 20.07
CA ASP A 129 -1.26 -5.26 20.97
C ASP A 129 -2.53 -5.57 20.18
N ILE A 130 -3.35 -6.45 20.73
CA ILE A 130 -4.62 -6.94 20.17
C ILE A 130 -5.72 -6.83 21.24
N SER A 131 -6.57 -5.82 21.11
CA SER A 131 -7.65 -5.50 22.05
C SER A 131 -8.99 -6.06 21.57
N GLY A 132 -9.63 -6.92 22.37
CA GLY A 132 -11.02 -7.36 22.16
C GLY A 132 -11.31 -8.21 20.90
N ARG A 133 -10.28 -8.72 20.19
CA ARG A 133 -10.43 -9.52 18.95
C ARG A 133 -10.10 -11.01 19.10
N LEU A 134 -9.61 -11.45 20.26
CA LEU A 134 -9.15 -12.82 20.52
C LEU A 134 -9.84 -13.42 21.73
N THR A 135 -10.33 -14.63 21.59
CA THR A 135 -10.97 -15.45 22.61
C THR A 135 -10.01 -16.53 23.09
N VAL A 136 -10.03 -16.84 24.38
CA VAL A 136 -9.22 -17.92 24.97
C VAL A 136 -9.51 -19.25 24.26
N GLY A 137 -8.45 -20.01 23.97
CA GLY A 137 -8.53 -21.29 23.26
C GLY A 137 -8.56 -21.19 21.72
N GLN A 138 -8.70 -19.99 21.13
CA GLN A 138 -8.52 -19.84 19.67
C GLN A 138 -7.06 -20.04 19.27
N THR A 139 -6.82 -20.56 18.06
CA THR A 139 -5.49 -20.56 17.45
C THR A 139 -5.27 -19.25 16.68
N LEU A 140 -4.21 -18.53 17.05
CA LEU A 140 -3.68 -17.38 16.33
C LEU A 140 -2.51 -17.84 15.44
N TYR A 141 -2.68 -17.73 14.13
CA TYR A 141 -1.61 -17.84 13.14
C TYR A 141 -0.96 -16.47 12.94
N VAL A 142 0.34 -16.45 12.63
CA VAL A 142 1.06 -15.22 12.26
C VAL A 142 1.69 -15.41 10.89
N LEU A 143 1.32 -14.54 9.94
CA LEU A 143 1.84 -14.53 8.57
C LEU A 143 2.73 -13.31 8.33
N ASN A 144 3.82 -13.50 7.58
CA ASN A 144 4.71 -12.46 7.10
C ASN A 144 4.86 -12.59 5.58
N ASP A 145 4.52 -11.55 4.82
CA ASP A 145 4.43 -11.53 3.34
C ASP A 145 3.86 -12.82 2.70
N ARG A 146 2.81 -13.37 3.33
CA ARG A 146 2.07 -14.62 2.99
C ARG A 146 2.67 -15.94 3.47
N GLU A 147 3.87 -15.94 4.06
CA GLU A 147 4.46 -17.13 4.70
C GLU A 147 4.04 -17.25 6.17
N VAL A 148 3.96 -18.46 6.72
CA VAL A 148 3.56 -18.70 8.12
C VAL A 148 4.78 -18.65 9.03
N VAL A 149 4.91 -17.60 9.85
CA VAL A 149 5.97 -17.46 10.86
C VAL A 149 5.75 -18.42 12.02
N GLY A 150 4.49 -18.72 12.35
CA GLY A 150 4.12 -19.67 13.38
C GLY A 150 2.63 -19.61 13.74
N HIS A 151 2.25 -20.36 14.77
CA HIS A 151 0.93 -20.31 15.38
C HIS A 151 1.02 -20.48 16.90
N VAL A 152 0.03 -19.98 17.64
CA VAL A 152 -0.05 -20.09 19.10
C VAL A 152 -1.50 -20.11 19.58
N VAL A 153 -1.80 -20.82 20.65
CA VAL A 153 -3.14 -20.83 21.27
C VAL A 153 -3.27 -19.65 22.24
N VAL A 154 -4.42 -18.96 22.22
CA VAL A 154 -4.70 -17.79 23.06
C VAL A 154 -4.97 -18.22 24.53
N PRO A 155 -4.23 -17.68 25.53
CA PRO A 155 -4.30 -18.10 26.94
C PRO A 155 -5.32 -17.32 27.79
#